data_AF-A0A521QIT4-F1
#
_entry.id   AF-A0A521QIT4-F1
#
_cell.length_a   1.000
_cell.length_b   1.000
_cell.length_c   1.000
_cell.angle_alpha   90.00
_cell.angle_beta   90.00
_cell.angle_gamma   90.00
#
_symmetry.space_group_name_H-M   'P 1'
#
loop_
_entity.id
_entity.type
_entity.pdbx_description
1 polymer ?
#
loop_
_entity_poly.entity_id
_entity_poly.type
_entity_poly.pdbx_seq_one_letter_code
_entity_poly.pdbx_strand_id
1 'polypeptide(L)'
;MKRRAILFGGASFVLGGCFDRPCHERNPEQKAFLDGLQALAKPALASNNPLQVEEAAKQSIALAGKTGAFTDWCGTLTKIEGNAQDVALTIDVGRQVSLYAFNDWALAFAGSVADLFSTRSRATPPPGLSEAAIAALKTLRLGERVMLSGRMGEIAGSGLFDLSRLLGKSAAEHRQFLQTPRFVARIEALTASKQK
;
A
#
# COMPACT_ATOMS: atom_id res chain seq x y z
N MET A 1 23.40 43.68 -50.69
CA MET A 1 23.82 44.07 -49.32
C MET A 1 22.60 44.11 -48.41
N LYS A 2 22.76 43.59 -47.18
CA LYS A 2 21.94 43.74 -45.95
C LYS A 2 20.51 43.16 -45.89
N ARG A 3 20.49 41.95 -45.30
CA ARG A 3 19.40 41.29 -44.56
C ARG A 3 18.94 42.17 -43.38
N ARG A 4 17.64 42.17 -43.06
CA ARG A 4 17.09 42.32 -41.69
C ARG A 4 15.71 41.64 -41.64
N ALA A 5 15.69 40.37 -41.25
CA ALA A 5 14.50 39.69 -40.76
C ALA A 5 14.47 39.87 -39.23
N ILE A 6 13.42 40.49 -38.71
CA ILE A 6 13.18 40.63 -37.28
C ILE A 6 12.57 39.31 -36.81
N LEU A 7 13.38 38.48 -36.14
CA LEU A 7 12.91 37.32 -35.38
C LEU A 7 12.23 37.84 -34.11
N PHE A 8 10.90 37.83 -34.08
CA PHE A 8 10.16 37.81 -32.82
C PHE A 8 10.29 36.40 -32.25
N GLY A 9 11.30 36.20 -31.40
CA GLY A 9 11.41 35.05 -30.53
C GLY A 9 10.25 35.06 -29.55
N GLY A 10 9.19 34.32 -29.88
CA GLY A 10 8.18 33.94 -28.93
C GLY A 10 8.84 33.09 -27.86
N ALA A 11 9.15 33.71 -26.72
CA ALA A 11 9.42 32.99 -25.49
C ALA A 11 8.13 32.28 -25.10
N SER A 12 7.96 31.07 -25.61
CA SER A 12 7.04 30.09 -25.05
C SER A 12 7.52 29.83 -23.63
N PHE A 13 7.00 30.60 -22.68
CA PHE A 13 6.93 30.23 -21.28
C PHE A 13 6.06 28.97 -21.22
N VAL A 14 6.69 27.83 -21.48
CA VAL A 14 6.17 26.56 -21.00
C VAL A 14 6.28 26.68 -19.49
N LEU A 15 5.19 27.11 -18.87
CA LEU A 15 4.91 26.86 -17.46
C LEU A 15 4.84 25.34 -17.30
N GLY A 16 6.00 24.69 -17.35
CA GLY A 16 6.23 23.38 -16.77
C GLY A 16 6.15 23.56 -15.28
N GLY A 17 4.93 23.80 -14.77
CA GLY A 17 4.64 23.59 -13.38
C GLY A 17 5.09 22.18 -13.08
N CYS A 18 6.12 22.07 -12.24
CA CYS A 18 6.54 20.82 -11.64
C CYS A 18 5.30 20.23 -10.95
N PHE A 19 4.48 19.47 -11.68
CA PHE A 19 3.57 18.51 -11.08
C PHE A 19 4.48 17.51 -10.40
N ASP A 20 4.77 17.82 -9.15
CA ASP A 20 5.64 17.08 -8.28
C ASP A 20 5.14 15.63 -8.33
N ARG A 21 5.94 14.73 -8.91
CA ARG A 21 5.50 13.34 -9.17
C ARG A 21 4.91 12.80 -7.87
N PRO A 22 3.73 12.13 -7.91
CA PRO A 22 3.15 11.49 -6.74
C PRO A 22 4.23 10.72 -5.98
N CYS A 23 4.30 10.85 -4.66
CA CYS A 23 5.49 10.41 -3.93
C CYS A 23 5.80 8.91 -4.09
N HIS A 24 4.77 8.10 -4.34
CA HIS A 24 4.89 6.67 -4.64
C HIS A 24 5.55 6.37 -6.00
N GLU A 25 5.63 7.34 -6.91
CA GLU A 25 6.36 7.22 -8.18
C GLU A 25 7.85 7.54 -8.06
N ARG A 26 8.28 8.10 -6.92
CA ARG A 26 9.69 8.45 -6.67
C ARG A 26 10.53 7.21 -6.36
N ASN A 27 9.91 6.20 -5.74
CA ASN A 27 10.53 4.92 -5.46
C ASN A 27 10.21 3.93 -6.61
N PRO A 28 11.21 3.42 -7.34
CA PRO A 28 10.98 2.55 -8.49
C PRO A 28 10.38 1.20 -8.11
N GLU A 29 10.71 0.65 -6.95
CA GLU A 29 10.18 -0.63 -6.47
C GLU A 29 8.70 -0.50 -6.06
N GLN A 30 8.37 0.57 -5.35
CA GLN A 30 6.99 0.89 -5.02
C GLN A 30 6.16 1.10 -6.28
N LYS A 31 6.69 1.86 -7.25
CA LYS A 31 6.03 2.07 -8.54
C LYS A 31 5.80 0.75 -9.28
N ALA A 32 6.82 -0.11 -9.37
CA ALA A 32 6.71 -1.41 -10.03
C ALA A 32 5.65 -2.31 -9.38
N PHE A 33 5.56 -2.31 -8.05
CA PHE A 33 4.53 -3.03 -7.33
C PHE A 33 3.12 -2.52 -7.67
N LEU A 34 2.90 -1.20 -7.61
CA LEU A 34 1.60 -0.58 -7.90
C LEU A 34 1.19 -0.77 -9.37
N ASP A 35 2.13 -0.59 -10.30
CA ASP A 35 1.90 -0.81 -11.73
C ASP A 35 1.57 -2.29 -12.00
N GLY A 36 2.24 -3.23 -11.31
CA GLY A 36 1.96 -4.66 -11.37
C GLY A 36 0.55 -5.01 -10.89
N LEU A 37 0.11 -4.47 -9.75
CA LEU A 37 -1.26 -4.65 -9.27
C LEU A 37 -2.29 -4.10 -10.27
N GLN A 38 -2.01 -2.94 -10.84
CA GLN A 38 -2.90 -2.32 -11.82
C GLN A 38 -2.99 -3.13 -13.12
N ALA A 39 -1.87 -3.71 -13.58
CA ALA A 39 -1.82 -4.56 -14.75
C ALA A 39 -2.64 -5.86 -14.59
N LEU A 40 -2.76 -6.37 -13.36
CA LEU A 40 -3.61 -7.51 -13.03
C LEU A 40 -5.09 -7.11 -12.91
N ALA A 41 -5.38 -6.03 -12.20
CA ALA A 41 -6.75 -5.61 -11.90
C ALA A 41 -7.52 -5.12 -13.13
N LYS A 42 -6.92 -4.27 -13.97
CA LYS A 42 -7.59 -3.64 -15.11
C LYS A 42 -8.25 -4.65 -16.07
N PRO A 43 -7.53 -5.63 -16.65
CA PRO A 43 -8.14 -6.57 -17.59
C PRO A 43 -9.17 -7.48 -16.90
N ALA A 44 -8.92 -7.90 -15.67
CA ALA A 44 -9.83 -8.78 -14.93
C ALA A 44 -11.16 -8.09 -14.58
N LEU A 45 -11.11 -6.81 -14.20
CA LEU A 45 -12.32 -6.02 -13.92
C LEU A 45 -13.11 -5.71 -15.20
N ALA A 46 -12.44 -5.57 -16.34
CA ALA A 46 -13.08 -5.31 -17.63
C ALA A 46 -13.71 -6.55 -18.27
N SER A 47 -13.23 -7.76 -17.95
CA SER A 47 -13.66 -8.99 -18.64
C SER A 47 -15.03 -9.52 -18.21
N ASN A 48 -15.61 -8.97 -17.14
CA ASN A 48 -16.81 -9.49 -16.47
C ASN A 48 -16.75 -10.99 -16.10
N ASN A 49 -15.59 -11.64 -16.20
CA ASN A 49 -15.41 -13.07 -15.98
C ASN A 49 -14.99 -13.34 -14.52
N PRO A 50 -15.83 -13.99 -13.71
CA PRO A 50 -15.53 -14.32 -12.31
C PRO A 50 -14.19 -15.03 -12.11
N LEU A 51 -13.83 -15.96 -13.00
CA LEU A 51 -12.60 -16.74 -12.88
C LEU A 51 -11.35 -15.88 -13.11
N GLN A 52 -11.42 -14.90 -14.01
CA GLN A 52 -10.32 -13.96 -14.24
C GLN A 52 -10.15 -12.98 -13.08
N VAL A 53 -11.26 -12.56 -12.47
CA VAL A 53 -11.22 -11.71 -11.26
C VAL A 53 -10.58 -12.48 -10.10
N GLU A 54 -10.98 -13.73 -9.89
CA GLU A 54 -10.38 -14.58 -8.86
C GLU A 54 -8.87 -14.77 -9.11
N GLU A 55 -8.48 -15.09 -10.35
CA GLU A 55 -7.08 -15.31 -10.71
C GLU A 55 -6.23 -14.05 -10.56
N ALA A 56 -6.72 -12.88 -10.98
CA ALA A 56 -6.03 -11.61 -10.78
C ALA A 56 -5.86 -11.28 -9.29
N ALA A 57 -6.83 -11.64 -8.44
CA ALA A 57 -6.69 -11.49 -6.99
C ALA A 57 -5.57 -12.40 -6.45
N LYS A 58 -5.52 -13.67 -6.87
CA LYS A 58 -4.43 -14.61 -6.51
C LYS A 58 -3.06 -14.09 -6.94
N GLN A 59 -2.97 -13.57 -8.16
CA GLN A 59 -1.70 -13.04 -8.69
C GLN A 59 -1.28 -11.77 -7.97
N SER A 60 -2.22 -10.91 -7.56
CA SER A 60 -1.94 -9.70 -6.77
C SER A 60 -1.37 -10.06 -5.40
N ILE A 61 -1.90 -11.11 -4.78
CA ILE A 61 -1.40 -11.70 -3.54
C ILE A 61 0.01 -12.27 -3.73
N ALA A 62 0.23 -13.06 -4.79
CA ALA A 62 1.52 -13.64 -5.09
C ALA A 62 2.57 -12.54 -5.38
N LEU A 63 2.17 -11.45 -6.03
CA LEU A 63 3.02 -10.28 -6.26
C LEU A 63 3.45 -9.64 -4.93
N ALA A 64 2.52 -9.44 -3.99
CA ALA A 64 2.83 -8.93 -2.65
C ALA A 64 3.81 -9.86 -1.90
N GLY A 65 3.63 -11.18 -2.00
CA GLY A 65 4.58 -12.15 -1.45
C GLY A 65 5.97 -12.08 -2.09
N LYS A 66 6.05 -11.83 -3.40
CA LYS A 66 7.33 -11.64 -4.12
C LYS A 66 8.03 -10.33 -3.76
N THR A 67 7.27 -9.27 -3.47
CA THR A 67 7.84 -8.00 -2.99
C THR A 67 8.61 -8.20 -1.70
N GLY A 68 8.11 -9.02 -0.78
CA GLY A 68 8.82 -9.34 0.46
C GLY A 68 9.15 -8.06 1.25
N ALA A 69 10.45 -7.79 1.44
CA ALA A 69 10.90 -6.55 2.08
C ALA A 69 10.76 -5.34 1.15
N PHE A 70 10.27 -4.22 1.71
CA PHE A 70 10.19 -2.94 1.03
C PHE A 70 10.89 -1.87 1.85
N THR A 71 11.52 -0.92 1.17
CA THR A 71 12.31 0.14 1.81
C THR A 71 11.93 1.49 1.23
N ASP A 72 11.78 2.49 2.11
CA ASP A 72 11.57 3.89 1.74
C ASP A 72 10.39 4.09 0.79
N TRP A 73 9.32 3.32 1.01
CA TRP A 73 8.06 3.54 0.32
C TRP A 73 7.41 4.80 0.89
N CYS A 74 6.73 5.55 0.03
CA CYS A 74 5.96 6.71 0.45
C CYS A 74 4.49 6.33 0.66
N GLY A 75 3.89 6.78 1.75
CA GLY A 75 2.46 6.63 1.95
C GLY A 75 1.83 7.81 2.69
N THR A 76 0.53 7.73 2.90
CA THR A 76 -0.23 8.66 3.74
C THR A 76 -0.88 7.89 4.88
N LEU A 77 -0.65 8.33 6.12
CA LEU A 77 -1.25 7.71 7.30
C LEU A 77 -2.74 8.09 7.37
N THR A 78 -3.64 7.18 7.05
CA THR A 78 -5.08 7.47 6.93
C THR A 78 -5.88 7.04 8.14
N LYS A 79 -5.39 6.06 8.91
CA LYS A 79 -6.06 5.56 10.11
C LYS A 79 -5.05 5.14 11.17
N ILE A 80 -5.37 5.46 12.42
CA ILE A 80 -4.72 4.95 13.63
C ILE A 80 -5.84 4.50 14.55
N GLU A 81 -5.78 3.26 15.01
CA GLU A 81 -6.74 2.65 15.92
C GLU A 81 -6.00 2.09 17.14
N GLY A 82 -6.67 2.07 18.29
CA GLY A 82 -6.10 1.54 19.54
C GLY A 82 -5.52 2.61 20.47
N ASN A 83 -4.56 2.21 21.29
CA ASN A 83 -3.94 3.00 22.36
C ASN A 83 -2.40 3.06 22.18
N ALA A 84 -1.66 3.59 23.15
CA ALA A 84 -0.20 3.79 23.02
C ALA A 84 0.64 2.49 22.92
N GLN A 85 0.06 1.34 23.31
CA GLN A 85 0.71 0.02 23.30
C GLN A 85 0.10 -0.90 22.25
N ASP A 86 -1.22 -0.86 22.07
CA ASP A 86 -1.94 -1.65 21.08
C ASP A 86 -2.37 -0.71 19.95
N VAL A 87 -1.71 -0.79 18.80
CA VAL A 87 -1.96 0.09 17.66
C VAL A 87 -2.23 -0.74 16.41
N ALA A 88 -3.24 -0.31 15.65
CA ALA A 88 -3.39 -0.66 14.26
C ALA A 88 -3.36 0.61 13.39
N LEU A 89 -2.77 0.51 12.21
CA LEU A 89 -2.60 1.63 11.32
C LEU A 89 -2.87 1.25 9.87
N THR A 90 -3.43 2.20 9.13
CA THR A 90 -3.65 2.10 7.69
C THR A 90 -2.84 3.19 7.00
N ILE A 91 -2.02 2.77 6.04
CA ILE A 91 -1.18 3.66 5.23
C ILE A 91 -1.53 3.46 3.76
N ASP A 92 -1.99 4.51 3.10
CA ASP A 92 -2.23 4.49 1.66
C ASP A 92 -0.90 4.70 0.93
N VAL A 93 -0.42 3.67 0.23
CA VAL A 93 0.85 3.66 -0.51
C VAL A 93 0.65 3.93 -2.01
N GLY A 94 -0.58 4.09 -2.47
CA GLY A 94 -0.93 4.41 -3.85
C GLY A 94 -2.40 4.85 -3.94
N ARG A 95 -2.88 5.21 -5.14
CA ARG A 95 -4.25 5.73 -5.34
C ARG A 95 -5.36 4.85 -4.76
N GLN A 96 -5.15 3.55 -4.64
CA GLN A 96 -6.15 2.57 -4.19
C GLN A 96 -5.54 1.42 -3.37
N VAL A 97 -4.25 1.50 -3.01
CA VAL A 97 -3.53 0.42 -2.35
C VAL A 97 -3.17 0.87 -0.95
N SER A 98 -3.60 0.11 0.05
CA SER A 98 -3.37 0.40 1.45
C SER A 98 -2.60 -0.73 2.12
N LEU A 99 -1.66 -0.36 2.99
CA LEU A 99 -1.01 -1.28 3.91
C LEU A 99 -1.67 -1.15 5.27
N TYR A 100 -1.98 -2.29 5.86
CA TYR A 100 -2.46 -2.41 7.23
C TYR A 100 -1.36 -3.01 8.09
N ALA A 101 -1.10 -2.43 9.25
CA ALA A 101 -0.13 -2.97 10.19
C ALA A 101 -0.67 -2.84 11.61
N PHE A 102 -0.35 -3.79 12.46
CA PHE A 102 -0.84 -3.84 13.83
C PHE A 102 0.14 -4.61 14.71
N ASN A 103 0.10 -4.37 16.01
CA ASN A 103 0.84 -5.16 16.99
C ASN A 103 -0.06 -5.94 17.97
N ASP A 104 -1.38 -5.77 17.87
CA ASP A 104 -2.37 -6.51 18.67
C ASP A 104 -3.44 -7.19 17.78
N TRP A 105 -3.74 -8.46 18.09
CA TRP A 105 -4.73 -9.24 17.35
C TRP A 105 -6.16 -8.80 17.63
N ALA A 106 -6.47 -8.36 18.85
CA ALA A 106 -7.83 -7.91 19.15
C ALA A 106 -8.19 -6.70 18.29
N LEU A 107 -7.25 -5.77 18.07
CA LEU A 107 -7.41 -4.68 17.10
C LEU A 107 -7.46 -5.18 15.65
N ALA A 108 -6.69 -6.19 15.29
CA ALA A 108 -6.74 -6.78 13.95
C ALA A 108 -8.10 -7.45 13.66
N PHE A 109 -8.71 -8.11 14.64
CA PHE A 109 -10.02 -8.76 14.56
C PHE A 109 -11.20 -7.81 14.80
N ALA A 110 -11.00 -6.70 15.52
CA ALA A 110 -12.01 -5.65 15.68
C ALA A 110 -11.98 -4.62 14.53
N GLY A 111 -10.90 -4.59 13.76
CA GLY A 111 -10.64 -3.61 12.71
C GLY A 111 -11.10 -4.03 11.31
N SER A 112 -10.81 -3.17 10.32
CA SER A 112 -11.25 -3.28 8.92
C SER A 112 -10.62 -4.42 8.10
N VAL A 113 -9.89 -5.32 8.75
CA VAL A 113 -9.18 -6.47 8.16
C VAL A 113 -9.54 -7.79 8.86
N ALA A 114 -10.54 -7.80 9.76
CA ALA A 114 -11.03 -9.01 10.41
C ALA A 114 -11.32 -10.15 9.40
N ASP A 115 -11.88 -9.78 8.25
CA ASP A 115 -12.20 -10.70 7.15
C ASP A 115 -10.98 -11.31 6.43
N LEU A 116 -9.78 -10.80 6.71
CA LEU A 116 -8.50 -11.29 6.18
C LEU A 116 -7.86 -12.34 7.09
N PHE A 117 -8.33 -12.52 8.32
CA PHE A 117 -7.71 -13.40 9.30
C PHE A 117 -8.47 -14.71 9.51
N SER A 118 -7.73 -15.80 9.67
CA SER A 118 -8.26 -17.09 10.09
C SER A 118 -8.27 -17.19 11.62
N THR A 119 -9.44 -17.41 12.20
CA THR A 119 -9.62 -17.65 13.65
C THR A 119 -9.01 -18.98 14.13
N ARG A 120 -8.44 -19.80 13.23
CA ARG A 120 -7.85 -21.11 13.57
C ARG A 120 -6.40 -21.04 14.02
N SER A 121 -5.70 -19.94 13.78
CA SER A 121 -4.31 -19.83 14.22
C SER A 121 -4.24 -19.37 15.67
N ARG A 122 -3.61 -20.18 16.51
CA ARG A 122 -3.34 -19.92 17.93
C ARG A 122 -1.92 -19.41 18.18
N ALA A 123 -1.21 -18.98 17.13
CA ALA A 123 0.15 -18.49 17.24
C ALA A 123 0.20 -17.09 17.87
N THR A 124 1.21 -16.86 18.70
CA THR A 124 1.49 -15.55 19.31
C THR A 124 1.55 -14.46 18.23
N PRO A 125 0.93 -13.28 18.44
CA PRO A 125 1.03 -12.17 17.51
C PRO A 125 2.48 -11.89 17.16
N PRO A 126 2.83 -11.96 15.88
CA PRO A 126 4.12 -11.47 15.48
C PRO A 126 4.14 -9.95 15.62
N PRO A 127 5.30 -9.35 15.90
CA PRO A 127 5.41 -7.91 16.05
C PRO A 127 5.21 -7.24 14.68
N GLY A 128 3.98 -6.85 14.36
CA GLY A 128 3.65 -6.19 13.10
C GLY A 128 4.03 -4.70 13.06
N LEU A 129 4.35 -4.10 14.22
CA LEU A 129 5.00 -2.80 14.32
C LEU A 129 6.27 -2.94 15.17
N SER A 130 7.38 -2.36 14.71
CA SER A 130 8.59 -2.23 15.54
C SER A 130 8.39 -1.18 16.63
N GLU A 131 9.17 -1.27 17.72
CA GLU A 131 9.19 -0.23 18.76
C GLU A 131 9.53 1.15 18.19
N ALA A 132 10.42 1.21 17.19
CA ALA A 132 10.77 2.44 16.50
C ALA A 132 9.58 3.03 15.74
N ALA A 133 8.78 2.19 15.06
CA ALA A 133 7.56 2.63 14.38
C ALA A 133 6.51 3.13 15.39
N ILE A 134 6.32 2.42 16.51
CA ILE A 134 5.40 2.85 17.59
C ILE A 134 5.85 4.20 18.19
N ALA A 135 7.15 4.37 18.43
CA ALA A 135 7.69 5.63 18.92
C ALA A 135 7.45 6.78 17.92
N ALA A 136 7.64 6.52 16.62
CA ALA A 136 7.38 7.51 15.57
C ALA A 136 5.91 7.95 15.52
N LEU A 137 4.96 7.03 15.73
CA LEU A 137 3.51 7.34 15.73
C LEU A 137 3.11 8.38 16.78
N LYS A 138 3.85 8.50 17.88
CA LYS A 138 3.61 9.56 18.88
C LYS A 138 3.79 10.97 18.33
N THR A 139 4.49 11.11 17.20
CA THR A 139 4.80 12.39 16.56
C THR A 139 4.04 12.62 15.26
N LEU A 140 3.47 11.57 14.66
CA LEU A 140 2.79 11.60 13.38
C LEU A 140 1.31 11.96 13.51
N ARG A 141 0.77 12.61 12.47
CA ARG A 141 -0.66 12.97 12.40
C ARG A 141 -1.37 12.21 11.28
N LEU A 142 -2.69 12.04 11.44
CA LEU A 142 -3.54 11.56 10.35
C LEU A 142 -3.47 12.52 9.15
N GLY A 143 -3.42 11.95 7.94
CA GLY A 143 -3.22 12.68 6.69
C GLY A 143 -1.78 13.06 6.40
N GLU A 144 -0.83 12.78 7.32
CA GLU A 144 0.58 13.08 7.11
C GLU A 144 1.21 12.10 6.13
N ARG A 145 2.12 12.61 5.29
CA ARG A 145 2.93 11.79 4.41
C ARG A 145 4.04 11.14 5.21
N VAL A 146 4.24 9.85 4.98
CA VAL A 146 5.21 9.04 5.71
C VAL A 146 6.12 8.30 4.74
N MET A 147 7.37 8.09 5.17
CA MET A 147 8.25 7.09 4.59
C MET A 147 8.23 5.86 5.49
N LEU A 148 8.06 4.69 4.88
CA LEU A 148 7.93 3.42 5.55
C LEU A 148 8.80 2.35 4.92
N SER A 149 9.38 1.53 5.78
CA SER A 149 10.12 0.33 5.42
C SER A 149 9.60 -0.82 6.25
N GLY A 150 9.63 -2.02 5.68
CA GLY A 150 9.00 -3.16 6.31
C GLY A 150 9.00 -4.39 5.42
N ARG A 151 8.13 -5.33 5.77
CA ARG A 151 7.98 -6.59 5.05
C ARG A 151 6.52 -6.89 4.79
N MET A 152 6.21 -7.16 3.53
CA MET A 152 4.91 -7.65 3.10
C MET A 152 4.75 -9.09 3.58
N GLY A 153 3.59 -9.47 4.12
CA GLY A 153 3.32 -10.88 4.41
C GLY A 153 3.99 -11.47 5.66
N GLU A 154 5.10 -10.90 6.17
CA GLU A 154 5.83 -11.43 7.34
C GLU A 154 5.33 -10.84 8.67
N ILE A 155 4.09 -11.17 9.05
CA ILE A 155 3.76 -11.26 10.47
C ILE A 155 4.40 -12.60 10.89
N ALA A 156 5.63 -12.58 11.41
CA ALA A 156 6.44 -13.76 11.76
C ALA A 156 5.71 -14.84 12.62
N GLY A 157 5.29 -15.95 12.01
CA GLY A 157 4.55 -17.03 12.68
C GLY A 157 3.11 -17.18 12.20
N SER A 158 2.71 -16.36 11.25
CA SER A 158 1.37 -16.37 10.69
C SER A 158 1.35 -17.20 9.40
N GLY A 159 1.06 -18.50 9.51
CA GLY A 159 0.35 -19.22 8.44
C GLY A 159 -1.09 -18.69 8.25
N LEU A 160 -1.26 -17.36 8.28
CA LEU A 160 -2.45 -16.62 8.73
C LEU A 160 -2.89 -15.56 7.73
N PHE A 161 -2.06 -15.30 6.72
CA PHE A 161 -2.56 -14.97 5.39
C PHE A 161 -3.14 -16.25 4.78
N ASP A 162 -4.27 -16.69 5.32
CA ASP A 162 -5.10 -17.61 4.58
C ASP A 162 -5.86 -16.83 3.49
N LEU A 163 -5.09 -16.37 2.50
CA LEU A 163 -5.61 -15.81 1.26
C LEU A 163 -6.30 -16.91 0.43
N SER A 164 -6.21 -18.18 0.87
CA SER A 164 -7.14 -19.23 0.47
C SER A 164 -8.58 -18.97 0.94
N ARG A 165 -8.87 -17.92 1.72
CA ARG A 165 -10.24 -17.40 1.88
C ARG A 165 -10.67 -16.43 0.79
N LEU A 166 -9.78 -15.81 0.02
CA LEU A 166 -10.22 -15.31 -1.29
C LEU A 166 -10.56 -16.50 -2.18
N LEU A 167 -9.85 -17.64 -2.08
CA LEU A 167 -10.19 -18.88 -2.80
C LEU A 167 -11.49 -19.51 -2.25
N GLY A 168 -12.64 -19.10 -2.78
CA GLY A 168 -13.97 -19.52 -2.31
C GLY A 168 -14.88 -18.37 -1.86
N LYS A 169 -14.37 -17.13 -1.83
CA LYS A 169 -15.18 -15.92 -1.73
C LYS A 169 -15.88 -15.61 -3.05
N SER A 170 -16.93 -14.80 -2.98
CA SER A 170 -17.71 -14.42 -4.15
C SER A 170 -16.88 -13.55 -5.11
N ALA A 171 -17.22 -13.58 -6.40
CA ALA A 171 -16.62 -12.72 -7.40
C ALA A 171 -16.81 -11.21 -7.09
N ALA A 172 -17.77 -10.84 -6.26
CA ALA A 172 -17.96 -9.46 -5.79
C ALA A 172 -16.84 -9.04 -4.83
N GLU A 173 -16.46 -9.91 -3.90
CA GLU A 173 -15.37 -9.67 -2.95
C GLU A 173 -14.01 -9.59 -3.65
N HIS A 174 -13.76 -10.44 -4.65
CA HIS A 174 -12.53 -10.32 -5.46
C HIS A 174 -12.49 -9.01 -6.25
N ARG A 175 -13.62 -8.58 -6.82
CA ARG A 175 -13.70 -7.28 -7.52
C ARG A 175 -13.42 -6.14 -6.56
N GLN A 176 -14.01 -6.17 -5.37
CA GLN A 176 -13.76 -5.16 -4.34
C GLN A 176 -12.29 -5.12 -3.94
N PHE A 177 -11.66 -6.28 -3.75
CA PHE A 177 -10.23 -6.37 -3.47
C PHE A 177 -9.39 -5.77 -4.61
N LEU A 178 -9.66 -6.11 -5.87
CA LEU A 178 -8.93 -5.56 -7.02
C LEU A 178 -9.12 -4.04 -7.20
N GLN A 179 -10.27 -3.51 -6.78
CA GLN A 179 -10.55 -2.07 -6.82
C GLN A 179 -9.83 -1.31 -5.70
N THR A 180 -9.70 -1.91 -4.52
CA THR A 180 -8.99 -1.31 -3.38
C THR A 180 -8.14 -2.37 -2.65
N PRO A 181 -6.97 -2.74 -3.18
CA PRO A 181 -6.13 -3.76 -2.57
C PRO A 181 -5.65 -3.34 -1.18
N ARG A 182 -5.90 -4.20 -0.19
CA ARG A 182 -5.42 -4.03 1.18
C ARG A 182 -4.50 -5.17 1.55
N PHE A 183 -3.27 -4.85 1.92
CA PHE A 183 -2.26 -5.84 2.30
C PHE A 183 -1.85 -5.62 3.75
N VAL A 184 -1.63 -6.71 4.50
CA VAL A 184 -1.00 -6.59 5.81
C VAL A 184 0.52 -6.58 5.64
N ALA A 185 1.18 -5.66 6.34
CA ALA A 185 2.62 -5.53 6.35
C ALA A 185 3.13 -5.41 7.79
N ARG A 186 4.35 -5.88 8.00
CA ARG A 186 5.14 -5.53 9.19
C ARG A 186 5.86 -4.23 8.91
N ILE A 187 5.58 -3.17 9.67
CA ILE A 187 6.30 -1.90 9.55
C ILE A 187 7.46 -1.88 10.52
N GLU A 188 8.67 -1.79 9.97
CA GLU A 188 9.92 -1.80 10.72
C GLU A 188 10.45 -0.39 10.96
N ALA A 189 10.21 0.53 10.02
CA ALA A 189 10.54 1.93 10.17
C ALA A 189 9.39 2.79 9.63
N LEU A 190 9.09 3.87 10.35
CA LEU A 190 8.08 4.85 9.97
C LEU A 190 8.59 6.23 10.33
N THR A 191 8.58 7.16 9.37
CA THR A 191 9.04 8.53 9.59
C THR A 191 8.18 9.52 8.81
N ALA A 192 8.08 10.76 9.29
CA ALA A 192 7.42 11.82 8.54
C ALA A 192 8.22 12.11 7.25
N SER A 193 7.55 12.06 6.10
CA SER A 193 8.13 12.51 4.83
C SER A 193 8.10 14.03 4.81
N LYS A 194 9.10 14.66 5.41
CA LYS A 194 9.31 16.10 5.29
C LYS A 194 9.73 16.36 3.84
N GLN A 195 8.83 16.90 3.03
CA GLN A 195 9.19 17.43 1.71
C GLN A 195 10.32 18.46 1.91
N LYS A 196 11.48 18.20 1.31
CA LYS A 196 12.41 19.26 0.91
C LYS A 196 11.97 19.78 -0.45
#